data_AF-A0A445F0C7-F1
#
_entry.id   AF-A0A445F0C7-F1
#
_cell.length_a   1.000
_cell.length_b   1.000
_cell.length_c   1.000
_cell.angle_alpha   90.00
_cell.angle_beta   90.00
_cell.angle_gamma   90.00
#
_symmetry.space_group_name_H-M   'P 1'
#
loop_
_entity.id
_entity.type
_entity.pdbx_description
1 polymer ?
#
loop_
_entity_poly.entity_id
_entity_poly.type
_entity_poly.pdbx_seq_one_letter_code
_entity_poly.pdbx_strand_id
1 'polypeptide(L)' 'MSRNLLLVLFAIPTLLHGSAAQTRHVVGDAMGWIIPPGGATTYTTWASNKTFTVGDTLSKQKISLVLYDDGS' A
#
# COMPACT_ATOMS: atom_id res chain seq x y z
N MET A 1 19.64 39.94 -15.50
CA MET A 1 20.17 38.61 -15.11
C MET A 1 19.66 38.14 -13.74
N SER A 2 19.42 39.04 -12.78
CA SER A 2 18.91 38.73 -11.43
C SER A 2 17.51 38.10 -11.34
N ARG A 3 16.58 38.42 -12.25
CA ARG A 3 15.19 37.92 -12.21
C ARG A 3 15.05 36.43 -12.58
N ASN A 4 15.83 35.93 -13.53
CA ASN A 4 15.83 34.51 -13.89
C ASN A 4 16.55 33.67 -12.83
N LEU A 5 17.55 34.24 -12.16
CA LEU A 5 18.27 33.59 -11.07
C LEU A 5 17.34 33.35 -9.86
N LEU A 6 16.47 34.32 -9.54
CA LEU A 6 15.47 34.17 -8.48
C LEU A 6 14.45 33.07 -8.80
N LEU A 7 13.98 32.97 -10.05
CA LEU A 7 13.01 31.93 -10.45
C LEU A 7 13.60 30.51 -10.36
N VAL A 8 14.87 30.34 -10.74
CA VAL A 8 15.57 29.05 -10.64
C VAL A 8 15.76 28.63 -9.17
N LEU A 9 16.02 29.58 -8.27
CA LEU A 9 16.24 29.29 -6.85
C LEU A 9 14.98 28.78 -6.14
N PHE A 10 13.79 29.25 -6.52
CA PHE A 10 12.51 28.79 -5.97
C PHE A 10 11.97 27.51 -6.62
N ALA A 11 12.41 27.16 -7.83
CA ALA A 11 11.97 25.94 -8.51
C ALA A 11 12.58 24.65 -7.90
N ILE A 12 13.82 24.72 -7.38
CA ILE A 12 14.56 23.58 -6.83
C ILE A 12 13.85 22.90 -5.63
N PRO A 13 13.32 23.61 -4.61
CA PRO A 13 12.67 22.95 -3.47
C PRO A 13 11.38 22.22 -3.83
N THR A 14 10.68 22.63 -4.91
CA THR A 14 9.47 21.94 -5.37
C THR A 14 9.74 20.65 -6.15
N LEU A 15 10.99 20.36 -6.51
CA LEU A 15 11.31 19.07 -7.15
C LEU A 15 11.53 17.95 -6.14
N LEU A 16 11.70 18.27 -4.85
CA LEU A 16 11.82 17.29 -3.78
C LEU A 16 10.44 16.95 -3.18
N HIS A 17 9.45 16.69 -4.01
CA HIS A 17 8.28 15.93 -3.56
C HIS A 17 8.73 14.47 -3.49
N GLY A 18 9.31 14.10 -2.35
CA GLY A 18 9.62 12.70 -2.05
C GLY A 18 8.34 11.89 -2.22
N SER A 19 8.30 11.04 -3.24
CA SER A 19 7.24 10.06 -3.40
C SER A 19 7.36 9.08 -2.23
N ALA A 20 6.62 9.32 -1.16
CA ALA A 20 6.44 8.31 -0.12
C ALA A 20 5.73 7.13 -0.79
N ALA A 21 6.48 6.06 -1.05
CA ALA A 21 5.90 4.83 -1.56
C ALA A 21 4.96 4.29 -0.48
N GLN A 22 3.65 4.48 -0.66
CA GLN A 22 2.66 3.94 0.26
C GLN A 22 2.72 2.42 0.19
N THR A 23 3.03 1.77 1.31
CA THR A 23 3.08 0.31 1.33
C THR A 23 1.67 -0.23 1.55
N ARG A 24 1.26 -1.15 0.69
CA ARG A 24 0.00 -1.88 0.81
C ARG A 24 0.27 -3.22 1.48
N HIS A 25 -0.30 -3.43 2.66
CA HIS A 25 -0.21 -4.70 3.38
C HIS A 25 -1.48 -5.50 3.14
N VAL A 26 -1.34 -6.75 2.69
CA VAL A 26 -2.47 -7.68 2.54
C VAL A 26 -2.68 -8.42 3.85
N VAL A 27 -3.85 -8.24 4.48
CA VAL A 27 -4.16 -8.87 5.77
C VAL A 27 -4.17 -10.39 5.61
N GLY A 28 -3.37 -11.08 6.43
CA GLY A 28 -3.24 -12.53 6.39
C GLY A 28 -2.41 -13.06 5.21
N ASP A 29 -1.78 -12.19 4.42
CA ASP A 29 -1.01 -12.57 3.22
C ASP A 29 -1.81 -13.57 2.35
N ALA A 30 -1.25 -14.75 2.05
CA ALA A 30 -1.92 -15.78 1.25
C ALA A 30 -3.14 -16.43 1.93
N MET A 31 -3.25 -16.35 3.26
CA MET A 31 -4.44 -16.82 3.99
C MET A 31 -5.65 -15.91 3.73
N GLY A 32 -5.39 -14.64 3.44
CA GLY A 32 -6.42 -13.61 3.31
C GLY A 32 -7.11 -13.26 4.63
N TRP A 33 -8.19 -12.49 4.49
CA TRP A 33 -8.97 -11.98 5.62
C TRP A 33 -10.24 -12.83 5.84
N ILE A 34 -10.05 -14.00 6.45
CA ILE A 34 -11.10 -14.99 6.77
C ILE A 34 -11.32 -15.10 8.30
N ILE A 35 -12.19 -16.01 8.74
CA ILE A 35 -12.25 -16.41 10.15
C ILE A 35 -11.28 -17.59 10.34
N PRO A 36 -10.07 -17.39 10.89
CA PRO A 36 -9.11 -18.46 11.04
C PRO A 36 -9.55 -19.43 12.14
N PRO A 37 -9.28 -20.74 11.99
CA PRO A 37 -9.56 -21.73 13.04
C PRO A 37 -8.71 -21.49 14.31
N GLY A 38 -7.59 -20.78 14.19
CA GLY A 38 -6.74 -20.35 15.32
C GLY A 38 -7.18 -19.04 15.99
N GLY A 39 -8.29 -18.44 15.56
CA GLY A 39 -8.83 -17.21 16.14
C GLY A 39 -7.94 -15.98 15.93
N ALA A 40 -8.07 -15.00 16.83
CA ALA A 40 -7.39 -13.71 16.72
C ALA A 40 -5.85 -13.82 16.67
N THR A 41 -5.28 -14.90 17.23
CA THR A 41 -3.83 -15.15 17.28
C THR A 41 -3.19 -15.13 15.89
N THR A 42 -3.88 -15.61 14.86
CA THR A 42 -3.37 -15.62 13.49
C THR A 42 -3.10 -14.20 12.97
N TYR A 43 -3.97 -13.25 13.30
CA TYR A 43 -3.81 -11.86 12.86
C TYR A 43 -2.81 -11.09 13.72
N THR A 44 -2.68 -11.41 15.01
CA THR A 44 -1.60 -10.85 15.84
C THR A 44 -0.22 -11.33 15.40
N THR A 45 -0.07 -12.61 15.05
CA THR A 45 1.19 -13.13 14.47
C THR A 45 1.49 -12.51 13.10
N TRP A 46 0.49 -12.32 12.25
CA TRP A 46 0.70 -11.60 10.98
C TRP A 46 1.15 -10.16 11.23
N ALA A 47 0.45 -9.42 12.10
CA ALA A 47 0.75 -8.02 12.40
C ALA A 47 2.12 -7.84 13.06
N SER A 48 2.55 -8.75 13.93
CA SER A 48 3.87 -8.69 14.58
C SER A 48 5.04 -8.84 13.60
N ASN A 49 4.79 -9.37 12.41
CA ASN A 49 5.78 -9.53 11.34
C ASN A 49 5.76 -8.40 10.31
N LYS A 50 5.00 -7.32 10.54
CA LYS A 50 4.91 -6.17 9.63
C LYS A 50 5.36 -4.89 10.34
N THR A 51 5.92 -3.97 9.57
CA THR A 51 6.18 -2.60 9.99
C THR A 51 5.17 -1.69 9.30
N PHE A 52 4.36 -1.00 10.09
CA PHE A 52 3.38 -0.03 9.59
C PHE A 52 3.91 1.38 9.75
N THR A 53 3.91 2.13 8.66
CA THR A 53 4.27 3.54 8.64
C THR A 53 3.06 4.41 8.30
N VAL A 54 3.10 5.68 8.70
CA VAL A 54 2.01 6.61 8.38
C VAL A 54 1.89 6.75 6.86
N GLY A 55 0.70 6.48 6.33
CA GLY A 55 0.43 6.47 4.89
C GLY A 55 0.27 5.07 4.28
N ASP A 56 0.61 4.01 5.03
CA ASP A 56 0.35 2.63 4.62
C ASP A 56 -1.14 2.30 4.62
N THR A 57 -1.51 1.31 3.81
CA THR A 57 -2.90 0.85 3.68
C THR A 57 -3.02 -0.65 3.92
N LEU A 58 -4.07 -1.05 4.65
CA LEU A 58 -4.44 -2.45 4.82
C LEU A 58 -5.48 -2.83 3.76
N SER A 59 -5.29 -3.97 3.11
CA SER A 59 -6.22 -4.44 2.07
C SER A 59 -6.53 -5.92 2.22
N LYS A 60 -7.76 -6.29 1.83
CA LYS A 60 -8.14 -7.69 1.65
C LYS A 60 -7.63 -8.20 0.31
N GLN A 61 -7.25 -9.48 0.23
CA GLN A 61 -6.96 -10.13 -1.04
C GLN A 61 -8.18 -9.99 -1.97
N LYS A 62 -7.96 -9.48 -3.18
CA LYS A 62 -9.00 -9.40 -4.20
C LYS A 62 -9.26 -10.81 -4.72
N ILE A 63 -10.44 -11.35 -4.45
CA ILE A 63 -10.92 -12.59 -5.08
C ILE A 63 -11.22 -12.24 -6.54
N SER A 64 -10.38 -12.68 -7.47
CA SER A 64 -10.70 -12.63 -8.90
C SER A 64 -11.69 -13.73 -9.19
N LEU A 65 -12.98 -13.38 -9.26
CA LEU A 65 -13.98 -14.27 -9.82
C LEU A 65 -13.71 -14.29 -11.33
N VAL A 66 -13.01 -15.33 -11.81
CA VAL A 66 -12.98 -15.60 -13.25
C VAL A 66 -14.38 -16.10 -13.58
N LEU A 67 -15.21 -15.20 -14.11
CA LEU A 67 -16.46 -15.59 -14.72
C LEU A 67 -16.07 -16.44 -15.93
N TYR A 68 -16.33 -17.74 -15.86
CA TYR A 68 -16.27 -18.60 -17.02
C TYR A 68 -17.36 -18.11 -17.97
N ASP A 69 -16.96 -17.53 -19.09
CA ASP A 69 -17.83 -17.30 -20.24
C ASP A 69 -18.18 -18.69 -20.79
N ASP A 70 -19.36 -19.18 -20.43
CA ASP A 70 -19.99 -20.33 -21.06
C ASP A 70 -20.43 -19.88 -22.46
N GLY A 71 -19.47 -19.89 -23.38
CA GLY A 71 -19.69 -19.54 -24.77
C GLY A 71 -20.75 -20.45 -25.38
N SER A 72 -21.99 -19.94 -25.43
CA SER A 72 -23.09 -20.46 -26.25
C SER A 72 -22.92 -20.07 -27.71
#